data_AF-A0A6I0E1U5-F1
#
_entry.id   AF-A0A6I0E1U5-F1
#
_cell.length_a   1.000
_cell.length_b   1.000
_cell.length_c   1.000
_cell.angle_alpha   90.00
_cell.angle_beta   90.00
_cell.angle_gamma   90.00
#
_symmetry.space_group_name_H-M   'P 1'
#
loop_
_entity.id
_entity.type
_entity.pdbx_description
1 polymer ?
#
loop_
_entity_poly.entity_id
_entity_poly.type
_entity_poly.pdbx_seq_one_letter_code
_entity_poly.pdbx_strand_id
1 'polypeptide(L)'
;MYNDETMNSTENLPIYKKGKEILDVVMSICELFPEEDEHLQFIKDQLIVDASTLTVKVAGAEAAGLYDLKMENATIIRKAARDLMVQYHSLKFHGFEHSDYYIIVRDLIEEYRLLFIDWVAGFDMWDYIIDRWGLFNPPGVGPFDKDPDEGLPFDFDEDDL
;
A
#
# COMPACT_ATOMS: atom_id res chain seq x y z
N MET A 1 4.00 20.80 7.93
CA MET A 1 5.29 20.09 8.07
C MET A 1 4.95 18.68 8.51
N TYR A 2 5.33 17.64 7.77
CA TYR A 2 5.19 16.27 8.27
C TYR A 2 6.03 16.15 9.54
N ASN A 3 5.42 15.74 10.65
CA ASN A 3 6.11 15.65 11.94
C ASN A 3 7.05 14.45 11.89
N ASP A 4 8.36 14.67 12.07
CA ASP A 4 9.42 13.66 11.93
C ASP A 4 9.18 12.43 12.84
N GLU A 5 8.43 12.62 13.93
CA GLU A 5 8.00 11.58 14.85
C GLU A 5 7.03 10.54 14.25
N THR A 6 6.13 10.93 13.33
CA THR A 6 5.16 10.00 12.73
C THR A 6 5.79 9.13 11.64
N MET A 7 6.76 9.65 10.88
CA MET A 7 7.58 8.85 9.98
C MET A 7 8.37 7.80 10.76
N ASN A 8 8.97 8.18 11.88
CA ASN A 8 9.75 7.26 12.72
C ASN A 8 8.86 6.15 13.33
N SER A 9 7.59 6.43 13.65
CA SER A 9 6.63 5.41 14.08
C SER A 9 6.24 4.44 12.94
N THR A 10 5.94 4.99 11.75
CA THR A 10 5.52 4.20 10.57
C THR A 10 6.60 3.23 10.11
N GLU A 11 7.85 3.70 10.03
CA GLU A 11 8.99 2.86 9.59
C GLU A 11 9.23 1.66 10.51
N ASN A 12 8.73 1.73 11.74
CA ASN A 12 8.82 0.64 12.71
C ASN A 12 7.77 -0.45 12.52
N LEU A 13 6.69 -0.19 11.77
CA LEU A 13 5.63 -1.15 11.52
C LEU A 13 6.15 -2.40 10.79
N PRO A 14 5.76 -3.61 11.22
CA PRO A 14 6.17 -4.84 10.56
C PRO A 14 5.81 -4.87 9.07
N ILE A 15 4.60 -4.41 8.71
CA ILE A 15 4.14 -4.37 7.32
C ILE A 15 4.99 -3.43 6.47
N TYR A 16 5.40 -2.28 7.01
CA TYR A 16 6.27 -1.33 6.32
C TYR A 16 7.64 -1.96 6.02
N LYS A 17 8.25 -2.57 7.04
CA LYS A 17 9.55 -3.25 6.92
C LYS A 17 9.49 -4.39 5.89
N LYS A 18 8.42 -5.19 5.91
CA LYS A 18 8.23 -6.26 4.92
C LYS A 18 8.03 -5.69 3.50
N GLY A 19 7.34 -4.57 3.35
CA GLY A 19 7.21 -3.87 2.08
C GLY A 19 8.56 -3.41 1.52
N LYS A 20 9.45 -2.87 2.38
CA LYS A 20 10.83 -2.50 2.01
C LYS A 20 11.65 -3.71 1.58
N GLU A 21 11.58 -4.81 2.33
CA GLU A 21 12.26 -6.06 1.97
C GLU A 21 11.82 -6.57 0.59
N ILE A 22 10.51 -6.55 0.29
CA ILE A 22 10.00 -6.90 -1.04
C ILE A 22 10.59 -5.99 -2.12
N LEU A 23 10.61 -4.67 -1.88
CA LEU A 23 11.18 -3.71 -2.83
C LEU A 23 12.65 -3.99 -3.12
N ASP A 24 13.46 -4.24 -2.10
CA ASP A 24 14.90 -4.49 -2.24
C ASP A 24 15.16 -5.78 -3.03
N VAL A 25 14.39 -6.83 -2.76
CA VAL A 25 14.47 -8.10 -3.51
C VAL A 25 14.02 -7.94 -4.96
N VAL A 26 12.93 -7.21 -5.19
CA VAL A 26 12.44 -6.93 -6.55
C VAL A 26 13.49 -6.14 -7.34
N MET A 27 14.07 -5.09 -6.76
CA MET A 27 15.14 -4.33 -7.40
C MET A 27 16.34 -5.22 -7.76
N SER A 28 16.76 -6.08 -6.83
CA SER A 28 17.87 -7.03 -7.04
C SER A 28 17.60 -8.02 -8.18
N ILE A 29 16.35 -8.50 -8.34
CA ILE A 29 15.98 -9.35 -9.48
C ILE A 29 15.98 -8.55 -10.78
N CYS A 30 15.49 -7.32 -10.76
CA CYS A 30 15.44 -6.43 -11.92
C CYS A 30 16.81 -5.96 -12.42
N GLU A 31 17.87 -6.08 -11.62
CA GLU A 31 19.26 -5.87 -12.06
C GLU A 31 19.74 -6.96 -13.02
N LEU A 32 19.10 -8.13 -13.03
CA LEU A 32 19.42 -9.23 -13.93
C LEU A 32 18.76 -9.10 -15.30
N PHE A 33 17.93 -8.07 -15.53
CA PHE A 33 17.21 -7.89 -16.79
C PHE A 33 18.14 -7.25 -17.84
N PRO A 34 18.24 -7.82 -19.06
CA PRO A 34 19.03 -7.22 -20.14
C PRO A 34 18.55 -5.81 -20.47
N GLU A 35 19.47 -4.85 -20.61
CA GLU A 35 19.14 -3.44 -20.88
C GLU A 35 18.48 -3.25 -22.26
N GLU A 36 18.83 -4.11 -23.21
CA GLU A 36 18.31 -4.10 -24.57
C GLU A 36 16.92 -4.77 -24.74
N ASP A 37 16.43 -5.48 -23.72
CA ASP A 37 15.12 -6.11 -23.77
C ASP A 37 14.02 -5.13 -23.33
N GLU A 38 13.43 -4.43 -24.29
CA GLU A 38 12.37 -3.45 -24.05
C GLU A 38 11.18 -4.01 -23.26
N HIS A 39 10.84 -5.29 -23.43
CA HIS A 39 9.73 -5.92 -22.72
C HIS A 39 10.07 -6.14 -21.26
N LEU A 40 11.25 -6.68 -20.96
CA LEU A 40 11.70 -6.87 -19.58
C LEU A 40 11.94 -5.52 -18.88
N GLN A 41 12.44 -4.50 -19.57
CA GLN A 41 12.56 -3.16 -18.99
C GLN A 41 11.19 -2.55 -18.66
N PHE A 42 10.19 -2.71 -19.53
CA PHE A 42 8.82 -2.29 -19.20
C PHE A 42 8.26 -3.03 -17.97
N ILE A 43 8.49 -4.35 -17.89
CA ILE A 43 8.08 -5.15 -16.74
C ILE A 43 8.80 -4.69 -15.45
N LYS A 44 10.09 -4.34 -15.54
CA LYS A 44 10.87 -3.81 -14.41
C LYS A 44 10.24 -2.55 -13.83
N ASP A 45 9.83 -1.61 -14.68
CA ASP A 45 9.18 -0.38 -14.20
C ASP A 45 7.89 -0.70 -13.43
N GLN A 46 7.07 -1.64 -13.94
CA GLN A 46 5.86 -2.09 -13.26
C GLN A 46 6.17 -2.75 -11.91
N LEU A 47 7.15 -3.65 -11.88
CA LEU A 47 7.57 -4.35 -10.67
C LEU A 47 8.04 -3.38 -9.57
N ILE A 48 8.88 -2.41 -9.91
CA ILE A 48 9.41 -1.43 -8.95
C ILE A 48 8.29 -0.53 -8.43
N VAL A 49 7.38 -0.08 -9.31
CA VAL A 49 6.23 0.74 -8.90
C VAL A 49 5.31 -0.03 -7.96
N ASP A 50 4.95 -1.27 -8.28
CA ASP A 50 4.05 -2.05 -7.43
C ASP A 50 4.72 -2.41 -6.10
N ALA A 51 6.00 -2.79 -6.10
CA ALA A 51 6.73 -3.10 -4.86
C ALA A 51 6.91 -1.87 -3.96
N SER A 52 7.24 -0.71 -4.54
CA SER A 52 7.37 0.53 -3.75
C SER A 52 6.03 0.98 -3.18
N THR A 53 4.93 0.72 -3.91
CA THR A 53 3.56 1.04 -3.48
C THR A 53 3.20 0.34 -2.16
N LEU A 54 3.67 -0.89 -1.92
CA LEU A 54 3.44 -1.62 -0.67
C LEU A 54 3.98 -0.90 0.58
N THR A 55 4.95 -0.02 0.41
CA THR A 55 5.56 0.73 1.51
C THR A 55 5.02 2.15 1.59
N VAL A 56 5.00 2.87 0.45
CA VAL A 56 4.59 4.27 0.39
C VAL A 56 3.13 4.45 0.83
N LYS A 57 2.26 3.49 0.50
CA LYS A 57 0.84 3.56 0.87
C LYS A 57 0.57 3.21 2.33
N VAL A 58 1.45 2.43 2.98
CA VAL A 58 1.40 2.26 4.44
C VAL A 58 1.68 3.61 5.10
N ALA A 59 2.76 4.30 4.69
CA ALA A 59 3.06 5.63 5.21
C ALA A 59 1.96 6.66 4.95
N GLY A 60 1.35 6.64 3.75
CA GLY A 60 0.21 7.49 3.43
C GLY A 60 -1.00 7.23 4.32
N ALA A 61 -1.30 5.96 4.62
CA ALA A 61 -2.39 5.58 5.51
C ALA A 61 -2.15 6.00 6.96
N GLU A 62 -0.93 5.79 7.49
CA GLU A 62 -0.57 6.22 8.85
C GLU A 62 -0.62 7.75 9.00
N ALA A 63 -0.29 8.50 7.95
CA ALA A 63 -0.36 9.97 7.96
C ALA A 63 -1.78 10.53 7.79
N ALA A 64 -2.69 9.80 7.13
CA ALA A 64 -4.05 10.29 6.83
C ALA A 64 -4.98 10.31 8.05
N GLY A 65 -4.80 9.38 9.00
CA GLY A 65 -5.64 9.26 10.20
C GLY A 65 -6.99 8.57 9.95
N LEU A 66 -7.79 9.11 9.03
CA LEU A 66 -9.17 8.71 8.75
C LEU A 66 -9.30 7.31 8.11
N TYR A 67 -10.31 6.57 8.52
CA TYR A 67 -10.63 5.21 8.10
C TYR A 67 -10.84 5.07 6.60
N ASP A 68 -11.64 5.95 5.98
CA ASP A 68 -11.95 5.89 4.56
C ASP A 68 -10.69 6.06 3.70
N LEU A 69 -9.83 7.02 4.07
CA LEU A 69 -8.53 7.24 3.44
C LEU A 69 -7.56 6.08 3.68
N LYS A 70 -7.53 5.52 4.90
CA LYS A 70 -6.72 4.32 5.22
C LYS A 70 -7.17 3.12 4.38
N MET A 71 -8.47 2.91 4.22
CA MET A 71 -9.04 1.84 3.40
C MET A 71 -8.79 2.01 1.91
N GLU A 72 -8.79 3.25 1.39
CA GLU A 72 -8.37 3.54 0.02
C GLU A 72 -6.90 3.12 -0.21
N ASN A 73 -5.99 3.54 0.68
CA ASN A 73 -4.59 3.15 0.62
C ASN A 73 -4.40 1.63 0.71
N ALA A 74 -5.13 0.96 1.62
CA ALA A 74 -5.11 -0.50 1.75
C ALA A 74 -5.57 -1.20 0.46
N THR A 75 -6.55 -0.63 -0.25
CA THR A 75 -7.02 -1.14 -1.54
C THR A 75 -5.93 -1.05 -2.61
N ILE A 76 -5.22 0.07 -2.68
CA ILE A 76 -4.10 0.27 -3.61
C ILE A 76 -2.97 -0.73 -3.32
N ILE A 77 -2.61 -0.92 -2.04
CA ILE A 77 -1.63 -1.93 -1.62
C ILE A 77 -2.03 -3.33 -2.10
N ARG A 78 -3.27 -3.73 -1.86
CA ARG A 78 -3.77 -5.05 -2.25
C ARG A 78 -3.72 -5.26 -3.78
N LYS A 79 -4.02 -4.22 -4.55
CA LYS A 79 -3.92 -4.24 -6.01
C LYS A 79 -2.46 -4.44 -6.45
N ALA A 80 -1.53 -3.65 -5.92
CA ALA A 80 -0.10 -3.77 -6.23
C ALA A 80 0.47 -5.16 -5.85
N ALA A 81 0.12 -5.68 -4.67
CA ALA A 81 0.53 -7.03 -4.25
C ALA A 81 0.03 -8.12 -5.21
N ARG A 82 -1.20 -7.97 -5.73
CA ARG A 82 -1.76 -8.91 -6.71
C ARG A 82 -1.04 -8.82 -8.05
N ASP A 83 -0.70 -7.62 -8.50
CA ASP A 83 0.01 -7.40 -9.76
C ASP A 83 1.41 -8.03 -9.69
N LEU A 84 2.13 -7.83 -8.59
CA LEU A 84 3.41 -8.50 -8.32
C LEU A 84 3.29 -10.03 -8.36
N MET A 85 2.24 -10.62 -7.78
CA MET A 85 2.02 -12.07 -7.80
C MET A 85 1.82 -12.63 -9.22
N VAL A 86 1.16 -11.87 -10.09
CA VAL A 86 0.88 -12.28 -11.48
C VAL A 86 2.12 -12.13 -12.37
N GLN A 87 3.01 -11.18 -12.07
CA GLN A 87 4.16 -10.86 -12.92
C GLN A 87 5.15 -12.01 -13.12
N TYR A 88 5.16 -12.99 -12.22
CA TYR A 88 5.87 -14.27 -12.42
C TYR A 88 5.57 -14.91 -13.78
N HIS A 89 4.30 -14.90 -14.19
CA HIS A 89 3.88 -15.50 -15.46
C HIS A 89 4.36 -14.67 -16.66
N SER A 90 4.35 -13.34 -16.54
CA SER A 90 4.89 -12.43 -17.55
C SER A 90 6.40 -12.67 -17.76
N LEU A 91 7.16 -12.79 -16.66
CA LEU A 91 8.60 -13.09 -16.73
C LEU A 91 8.89 -14.43 -17.43
N LYS A 92 8.11 -15.47 -17.11
CA LYS A 92 8.21 -16.78 -17.79
C LYS A 92 7.84 -16.68 -19.27
N PHE A 93 6.78 -15.94 -19.61
CA PHE A 93 6.32 -15.77 -20.98
C PHE A 93 7.36 -15.06 -21.86
N HIS A 94 8.02 -14.04 -21.32
CA HIS A 94 9.09 -13.30 -22.00
C HIS A 94 10.46 -14.00 -21.93
N GLY A 95 10.53 -15.22 -21.41
CA GLY A 95 11.76 -16.04 -21.47
C GLY A 95 12.85 -15.60 -20.50
N PHE A 96 12.52 -14.89 -19.42
CA PHE A 96 13.52 -14.50 -18.42
C PHE A 96 14.15 -15.74 -17.76
N GLU A 97 15.45 -15.91 -17.96
CA GLU A 97 16.23 -17.10 -17.55
C GLU A 97 16.12 -17.36 -16.03
N HIS A 98 16.15 -16.30 -15.23
CA HIS A 98 16.15 -16.39 -13.77
C HIS A 98 14.77 -16.21 -13.13
N SER A 99 13.71 -16.47 -13.89
CA SER A 99 12.32 -16.34 -13.44
C SER A 99 11.97 -17.13 -12.18
N ASP A 100 12.69 -18.20 -11.86
CA ASP A 100 12.49 -18.97 -10.61
C ASP A 100 12.94 -18.20 -9.35
N TYR A 101 13.87 -17.24 -9.47
CA TYR A 101 14.22 -16.38 -8.34
C TYR A 101 13.04 -15.51 -7.88
N TYR A 102 12.08 -15.26 -8.78
CA TYR A 102 10.87 -14.52 -8.46
C TYR A 102 9.91 -15.29 -7.53
N ILE A 103 10.12 -16.59 -7.29
CA ILE A 103 9.37 -17.34 -6.25
C ILE A 103 9.60 -16.71 -4.87
N ILE A 104 10.81 -16.19 -4.60
CA ILE A 104 11.14 -15.50 -3.35
C ILE A 104 10.20 -14.30 -3.12
N VAL A 105 9.93 -13.52 -4.18
CA VAL A 105 9.00 -12.38 -4.10
C VAL A 105 7.59 -12.85 -3.76
N ARG A 106 7.14 -13.98 -4.31
CA ARG A 106 5.81 -14.53 -4.03
C ARG A 106 5.66 -14.97 -2.58
N ASP A 107 6.69 -15.61 -2.02
CA ASP A 107 6.70 -16.02 -0.63
C ASP A 107 6.69 -14.80 0.32
N LEU A 108 7.49 -13.78 0.00
CA LEU A 108 7.49 -12.52 0.76
C LEU A 108 6.14 -11.79 0.70
N ILE A 109 5.45 -11.81 -0.45
CA ILE A 109 4.10 -11.23 -0.58
C ILE A 109 3.09 -12.00 0.29
N GLU A 110 3.23 -13.32 0.43
CA GLU A 110 2.35 -14.10 1.30
C GLU A 110 2.59 -13.77 2.78
N GLU A 111 3.85 -13.56 3.19
CA GLU A 111 4.17 -13.04 4.53
C GLU A 111 3.60 -11.63 4.73
N TYR A 112 3.75 -10.74 3.75
CA TYR A 112 3.17 -9.40 3.75
C TYR A 112 1.65 -9.44 3.88
N ARG A 113 0.98 -10.39 3.22
CA ARG A 113 -0.48 -10.55 3.28
C ARG A 113 -0.97 -10.81 4.70
N LEU A 114 -0.22 -11.57 5.49
CA LEU A 114 -0.56 -11.83 6.90
C LEU A 114 -0.44 -10.54 7.73
N LEU A 115 0.66 -9.81 7.57
CA LEU A 115 0.86 -8.51 8.23
C LEU A 115 -0.18 -7.47 7.81
N PHE A 116 -0.60 -7.50 6.54
CA PHE A 116 -1.66 -6.64 5.99
C PHE A 116 -3.00 -6.87 6.67
N ILE A 117 -3.37 -8.13 6.93
CA ILE A 117 -4.62 -8.44 7.62
C ILE A 117 -4.63 -7.85 9.02
N ASP A 118 -3.55 -8.08 9.78
CA ASP A 118 -3.43 -7.57 11.14
C ASP A 118 -3.41 -6.03 11.17
N TRP A 119 -2.74 -5.41 10.20
CA TRP A 119 -2.67 -3.95 10.06
C TRP A 119 -4.05 -3.32 9.79
N VAL A 120 -4.80 -3.83 8.80
CA VAL A 120 -6.15 -3.32 8.49
C VAL A 120 -7.13 -3.56 9.65
N ALA A 121 -7.00 -4.69 10.36
CA ALA A 121 -7.83 -4.97 11.53
C ALA A 121 -7.62 -3.97 12.68
N GLY A 122 -6.52 -3.22 12.68
CA GLY A 122 -6.22 -2.17 13.66
C GLY A 122 -6.83 -0.81 13.35
N PHE A 123 -7.50 -0.62 12.21
CA PHE A 123 -8.10 0.67 11.88
C PHE A 123 -9.34 0.95 12.73
N ASP A 124 -9.45 2.17 13.24
CA ASP A 124 -10.68 2.63 13.88
C ASP A 124 -11.70 2.96 12.80
N MET A 125 -12.75 2.13 12.68
CA MET A 125 -13.79 2.32 11.67
C MET A 125 -14.72 3.49 11.97
N TRP A 126 -14.70 4.07 13.17
CA TRP A 126 -15.58 5.19 13.52
C TRP A 126 -14.90 6.56 13.41
N ASP A 127 -13.61 6.59 13.06
CA ASP A 127 -12.87 7.79 12.68
C ASP A 127 -12.89 7.94 11.15
N TYR A 128 -13.97 8.47 10.58
CA TYR A 128 -14.20 8.51 9.13
C TYR A 128 -14.89 9.80 8.69
N ILE A 129 -14.73 10.14 7.41
CA ILE A 129 -15.66 11.03 6.71
C ILE A 129 -16.51 10.21 5.74
N ILE A 130 -17.72 10.67 5.41
CA ILE A 130 -18.58 9.91 4.50
C ILE A 130 -17.97 9.87 3.09
N ASP A 131 -17.54 8.67 2.69
CA ASP A 131 -17.19 8.36 1.32
C ASP A 131 -18.47 8.36 0.45
N ARG A 132 -18.55 9.34 -0.45
CA ARG A 132 -19.68 9.52 -1.37
C ARG A 132 -19.70 8.50 -2.51
N TRP A 133 -18.62 7.75 -2.72
CA TRP A 133 -18.59 6.57 -3.60
C TRP A 133 -19.11 5.31 -2.89
N GLY A 134 -19.14 5.32 -1.55
CA GLY A 134 -19.72 4.28 -0.72
C GLY A 134 -18.89 2.99 -0.62
N LEU A 135 -17.62 3.04 -0.99
CA LEU A 135 -16.71 1.89 -0.97
C LEU A 135 -16.06 1.69 0.40
N PHE A 136 -15.81 2.79 1.13
CA PHE A 136 -15.03 2.78 2.36
C PHE A 136 -15.79 3.28 3.59
N ASN A 137 -17.12 3.38 3.50
CA ASN A 137 -17.95 3.72 4.66
C ASN A 137 -18.02 2.57 5.68
N PRO A 138 -18.14 2.88 6.97
CA PRO A 138 -18.39 1.87 7.99
C PRO A 138 -19.73 1.16 7.80
N PRO A 139 -19.91 -0.07 8.33
CA PRO A 139 -21.17 -0.78 8.24
C PRO A 139 -22.34 0.04 8.80
N GLY A 140 -23.37 0.25 7.97
CA GLY A 140 -24.55 1.01 8.34
C GLY A 140 -24.52 2.49 7.95
N VAL A 141 -23.41 2.99 7.40
CA VAL A 141 -23.28 4.35 6.87
C VAL A 141 -23.40 4.34 5.35
N GLY A 142 -24.41 5.04 4.84
CA GLY A 142 -24.67 5.19 3.40
C GLY A 142 -23.99 6.44 2.81
N PRO A 143 -23.69 6.44 1.50
CA PRO A 143 -23.06 7.59 0.82
C PRO A 143 -23.96 8.84 0.78
N PHE A 144 -25.25 8.71 1.12
CA PHE A 144 -26.23 9.80 1.16
C PHE A 144 -26.61 10.23 2.59
N ASP A 145 -26.01 9.61 3.61
CA ASP A 145 -26.24 10.02 4.98
C ASP A 145 -25.63 11.40 5.23
N LYS A 146 -26.16 12.10 6.25
CA LYS A 146 -25.58 13.36 6.72
C LYS A 146 -24.32 13.05 7.49
N ASP A 147 -23.29 13.87 7.27
CA ASP A 147 -22.05 13.71 8.01
C ASP A 147 -22.33 14.03 9.49
N PRO A 148 -21.91 13.18 10.45
CA PRO A 148 -22.10 13.46 11.87
C PRO A 148 -21.50 14.81 12.28
N ASP A 149 -20.46 15.28 11.57
CA ASP A 149 -19.79 16.56 11.84
C ASP A 149 -20.34 17.72 10.96
N GLU A 150 -21.36 17.46 10.14
CA GLU A 150 -21.97 18.47 9.26
C GLU A 150 -22.61 19.60 10.08
N GLY A 151 -21.96 20.77 10.10
CA GLY A 151 -22.47 21.97 10.77
C GLY A 151 -21.99 22.16 12.21
N LEU A 152 -21.05 21.33 12.69
CA LEU A 152 -20.27 21.66 13.87
C LEU A 152 -19.33 22.84 13.55
N PRO A 153 -19.16 23.81 14.48
CA PRO A 153 -18.11 24.81 14.31
C PRO A 153 -16.75 24.08 14.27
N PHE A 154 -15.89 24.47 13.33
CA PHE A 154 -14.48 24.07 13.39
C PHE A 154 -13.90 24.65 14.68
N ASP A 155 -13.65 23.83 15.70
CA ASP A 155 -12.85 24.22 16.85
C ASP A 155 -11.41 24.35 16.35
N PHE A 156 -11.00 25.60 16.10
CA PHE A 156 -9.59 25.92 16.12
C PHE A 156 -9.19 25.91 17.60
N ASP A 157 -8.58 24.82 18.05
CA ASP A 157 -7.87 24.88 19.32
C ASP A 157 -6.78 25.96 19.18
N GLU A 158 -6.80 26.97 20.07
CA GLU A 158 -5.87 28.11 20.07
C GLU A 158 -4.38 27.70 20.18
N ASP A 159 -4.10 26.42 20.45
CA ASP A 159 -2.76 25.83 20.54
C ASP A 159 -2.15 25.42 19.18
N ASP A 160 -2.92 25.49 18.07
CA ASP A 160 -2.45 25.20 16.70
C ASP A 160 -1.96 26.45 15.92
N LEU A 161 -1.77 27.60 16.57
CA LEU A 161 -1.24 28.86 15.99
C LEU A 161 0.18 29.24 16.46
#